data_AF-A0A6P7LAT1-F1
#
_entry.id   AF-A0A6P7LAT1-F1
#
_cell.length_a   1.000
_cell.length_b   1.000
_cell.length_c   1.000
_cell.angle_alpha   90.00
_cell.angle_beta   90.00
_cell.angle_gamma   90.00
#
_symmetry.space_group_name_H-M   'P 1'
#
loop_
_entity.id
_entity.type
_entity.pdbx_description
1 polymer ?
#
loop_
_entity_poly.entity_id
_entity_poly.type
_entity_poly.pdbx_seq_one_letter_code
_entity_poly.pdbx_strand_id
1 'polypeptide(L)'
;MGCFECCIKCLGGVPYASLVATILCFSGVALFCGCGHVALSGTVSILETYFSRVASDHAMLTDVIQLMQYVIYGIASFFFLYGIILLAEGFYTTSAVKELHSEFKTTICGRCISGMFVFLTYVLGVAWLGVFGFSAVPVFLFYNMWSTCVAMKSPTANLTDVDSICVDVRQYGIIPWTATPGKACGAALGQICDSNEFYLSYHLYIVACAGAGATVVALLIYMMATTYNFAVLKFKSREDCCTKF
;
A
#
# COMPACT_ATOMS: atom_id res chain seq x y z
N MET A 1 -7.62 -11.25 45.97
CA MET A 1 -6.39 -11.07 45.18
C MET A 1 -6.44 -11.62 43.73
N GLY A 2 -7.45 -12.39 43.28
CA GLY A 2 -7.36 -13.11 41.98
C GLY A 2 -7.75 -12.39 40.68
N CYS A 3 -8.46 -11.26 40.70
CA CYS A 3 -8.92 -10.60 39.45
C CYS A 3 -7.82 -9.75 38.79
N PHE A 4 -6.96 -9.12 39.60
CA PHE A 4 -5.89 -8.25 39.11
C PHE A 4 -4.73 -9.06 38.50
N GLU A 5 -4.38 -10.21 39.08
CA GLU A 5 -3.39 -11.13 38.50
C GLU A 5 -3.89 -11.80 37.22
N CYS A 6 -5.19 -12.11 37.14
CA CYS A 6 -5.81 -12.59 35.91
C CYS A 6 -5.80 -11.52 34.82
N CYS A 7 -6.10 -10.25 35.18
CA CYS A 7 -6.01 -9.11 34.27
C CYS A 7 -4.58 -8.87 33.77
N ILE A 8 -3.58 -8.93 34.65
CA ILE A 8 -2.16 -8.80 34.28
C ILE A 8 -1.71 -9.96 33.37
N LYS A 9 -2.14 -11.20 33.64
CA LYS A 9 -1.87 -12.36 32.76
C LYS A 9 -2.55 -12.22 31.40
N CYS A 10 -3.78 -11.69 31.36
CA CYS A 10 -4.50 -11.42 30.11
C CYS A 10 -3.85 -10.28 29.30
N LEU A 11 -3.46 -9.18 29.96
CA LEU A 11 -2.73 -8.07 29.34
C LEU A 11 -1.36 -8.52 28.81
N GLY A 12 -0.63 -9.35 29.57
CA GLY A 12 0.62 -9.96 29.12
C GLY A 12 0.45 -11.00 28.00
N GLY A 13 -0.76 -11.48 27.76
CA GLY A 13 -1.10 -12.44 26.71
C GLY A 13 -1.44 -11.82 25.35
N VAL A 14 -1.55 -10.49 25.27
CA VAL A 14 -1.88 -9.81 24.01
C VAL A 14 -0.61 -9.71 23.13
N PRO A 15 -0.67 -10.16 21.85
CA PRO A 15 0.41 -9.97 20.90
C PRO A 15 0.44 -8.51 20.42
N TYR A 16 0.95 -7.59 21.25
CA TYR A 16 0.98 -6.16 20.95
C TYR A 16 1.63 -5.84 19.60
N ALA A 17 2.69 -6.56 19.22
CA ALA A 17 3.33 -6.41 17.92
C ALA A 17 2.39 -6.73 16.75
N SER A 18 1.69 -7.89 16.80
CA SER A 18 0.72 -8.28 15.76
C SER A 18 -0.49 -7.35 15.75
N LEU A 19 -0.94 -6.83 16.91
CA LEU A 19 -2.04 -5.88 16.99
C LEU A 19 -1.70 -4.55 16.33
N VAL A 20 -0.54 -3.97 16.66
CA VAL A 20 -0.04 -2.73 16.03
C VAL A 20 0.18 -2.94 14.53
N ALA A 21 0.76 -4.07 14.13
CA ALA A 21 0.91 -4.42 12.72
C ALA A 21 -0.44 -4.50 12.00
N THR A 22 -1.48 -5.06 12.62
CA THR A 22 -2.81 -5.15 12.01
C THR A 22 -3.42 -3.79 11.78
N ILE A 23 -3.37 -2.90 12.77
CA ILE A 23 -3.89 -1.54 12.65
C ILE A 23 -3.14 -0.78 11.56
N LEU A 24 -1.81 -0.89 11.52
CA LEU A 24 -0.98 -0.23 10.52
C LEU A 24 -1.20 -0.79 9.11
N CYS A 25 -1.41 -2.11 8.99
CA CYS A 25 -1.71 -2.77 7.74
C CYS A 25 -3.07 -2.33 7.20
N PHE A 26 -4.10 -2.31 8.05
CA PHE A 26 -5.44 -1.89 7.64
C PHE A 26 -5.50 -0.43 7.26
N SER A 27 -4.86 0.45 8.02
CA SER A 27 -4.79 1.87 7.66
C SER A 27 -3.98 2.08 6.39
N GLY A 28 -2.83 1.43 6.24
CA GLY A 28 -1.99 1.54 5.04
C GLY A 28 -2.69 1.06 3.77
N VAL A 29 -3.33 -0.11 3.82
CA VAL A 29 -4.10 -0.66 2.69
C VAL A 29 -5.33 0.20 2.40
N ALA A 30 -6.05 0.68 3.41
CA ALA A 30 -7.20 1.56 3.21
C ALA A 30 -6.80 2.89 2.55
N LEU A 31 -5.67 3.48 2.96
CA LEU A 31 -5.14 4.69 2.32
C LEU A 31 -4.68 4.42 0.89
N PHE A 32 -3.92 3.35 0.65
CA PHE A 32 -3.47 3.00 -0.70
C PHE A 32 -4.65 2.73 -1.64
N CYS A 33 -5.59 1.89 -1.23
CA CYS A 33 -6.74 1.50 -2.03
C CYS A 33 -7.73 2.65 -2.21
N GLY A 34 -8.10 3.34 -1.13
CA GLY A 34 -9.07 4.44 -1.16
C GLY A 34 -8.55 5.66 -1.92
N CYS A 35 -7.37 6.17 -1.54
CA CYS A 35 -6.79 7.32 -2.21
C CYS A 35 -6.34 6.98 -3.63
N GLY A 36 -5.80 5.78 -3.86
CA GLY A 36 -5.42 5.32 -5.20
C GLY A 36 -6.61 5.23 -6.15
N HIS A 37 -7.76 4.71 -5.70
CA HIS A 37 -8.96 4.63 -6.52
C HIS A 37 -9.45 6.01 -6.99
N VAL A 38 -9.55 6.95 -6.05
CA VAL A 38 -10.03 8.31 -6.35
C VAL A 38 -9.00 9.08 -7.19
N ALA A 39 -7.70 8.93 -6.92
CA ALA A 39 -6.64 9.56 -7.72
C ALA A 39 -6.60 9.05 -9.17
N LEU A 40 -6.79 7.73 -9.37
CA LEU A 40 -6.91 7.14 -10.69
C LEU A 40 -8.12 7.69 -11.45
N SER A 41 -9.28 7.81 -10.78
CA SER A 41 -10.48 8.40 -11.39
C SER A 41 -10.27 9.87 -11.76
N GLY A 42 -9.60 10.65 -10.90
CA GLY A 42 -9.26 12.05 -11.19
C GLY A 42 -8.30 12.17 -12.38
N THR A 43 -7.34 11.26 -12.50
CA THR A 43 -6.41 11.21 -13.63
C THR A 43 -7.13 10.99 -14.96
N VAL A 44 -8.11 10.09 -15.02
CA VAL A 44 -8.95 9.88 -16.21
C VAL A 44 -9.69 11.16 -16.57
N SER A 45 -10.33 11.80 -15.59
CA SER A 45 -11.09 13.04 -15.82
C SER A 45 -10.22 14.18 -16.37
N ILE A 46 -9.01 14.35 -15.84
CA ILE A 46 -8.05 15.34 -16.34
C ILE A 46 -7.62 15.01 -17.77
N LEU A 47 -7.38 13.74 -18.07
CA LEU A 47 -6.92 13.30 -19.38
C LEU A 47 -7.97 13.53 -20.47
N GLU A 48 -9.22 13.15 -20.21
CA GLU A 48 -10.37 13.33 -21.11
C GLU A 48 -10.70 14.81 -21.31
N THR A 49 -10.52 15.64 -20.29
CA THR A 49 -10.87 17.06 -20.36
C THR A 49 -9.79 17.88 -21.09
N TYR A 50 -8.51 17.60 -20.83
CA TYR A 50 -7.42 18.51 -21.23
C TYR A 50 -6.45 17.95 -22.27
N PHE A 51 -6.24 16.63 -22.32
CA PHE A 51 -5.18 16.05 -23.14
C PHE A 51 -5.69 15.26 -24.35
N SER A 52 -6.94 14.79 -24.32
CA SER A 52 -7.53 14.14 -25.46
C SER A 52 -9.02 14.24 -25.57
N ARG A 53 -9.44 14.68 -26.75
CA ARG A 53 -10.84 14.79 -27.14
C ARG A 53 -11.33 13.59 -27.96
N VAL A 54 -10.45 12.64 -28.28
CA VAL A 54 -10.76 11.48 -29.12
C VAL A 54 -10.73 10.22 -28.27
N ALA A 55 -11.88 9.55 -28.15
CA ALA A 55 -12.06 8.36 -27.31
C ALA A 55 -11.18 7.17 -27.74
N SER A 56 -10.82 7.05 -29.02
CA SER A 56 -9.96 5.95 -29.51
C SER A 56 -8.52 6.01 -29.00
N ASP A 57 -8.02 7.20 -28.68
CA ASP A 57 -6.63 7.39 -28.22
C ASP A 57 -6.45 7.04 -26.74
N HIS A 58 -7.56 6.87 -25.99
CA HIS A 58 -7.58 6.65 -24.53
C HIS A 58 -8.21 5.34 -24.11
N ALA A 59 -8.89 4.64 -25.03
CA ALA A 59 -9.60 3.40 -24.73
C ALA A 59 -8.72 2.37 -23.98
N MET A 60 -7.49 2.14 -24.47
CA MET A 60 -6.55 1.22 -23.83
C MET A 60 -6.11 1.68 -22.42
N LEU A 61 -6.00 2.99 -22.20
CA LEU A 61 -5.60 3.52 -20.90
C LEU A 61 -6.77 3.49 -19.90
N THR A 62 -7.98 3.83 -20.33
CA THR A 62 -9.19 3.74 -19.52
C THR A 62 -9.44 2.29 -19.10
N ASP A 63 -9.25 1.32 -20.00
CA ASP A 63 -9.32 -0.11 -19.69
C ASP A 63 -8.26 -0.53 -18.65
N VAL A 64 -7.01 -0.06 -18.80
CA VAL A 64 -5.94 -0.33 -17.83
C VAL A 64 -6.26 0.28 -16.46
N ILE A 65 -6.79 1.50 -16.41
CA ILE A 65 -7.16 2.16 -15.15
C ILE A 65 -8.33 1.44 -14.47
N GLN A 66 -9.33 1.02 -15.25
CA GLN A 66 -10.45 0.24 -14.72
C GLN A 66 -9.98 -1.13 -14.19
N LEU A 67 -9.04 -1.79 -14.88
CA LEU A 67 -8.40 -3.00 -14.37
C LEU A 67 -7.69 -2.76 -13.04
N MET A 68 -6.95 -1.65 -12.91
CA MET A 68 -6.29 -1.28 -11.66
C MET A 68 -7.29 -1.03 -10.51
N GLN A 69 -8.45 -0.43 -10.79
CA GLN A 69 -9.51 -0.25 -9.80
C GLN A 69 -10.09 -1.60 -9.31
N TYR A 70 -10.31 -2.57 -10.20
CA TYR A 70 -10.73 -3.91 -9.80
C TYR A 70 -9.68 -4.62 -8.94
N VAL A 71 -8.40 -4.49 -9.30
CA VAL A 71 -7.29 -5.03 -8.52
C VAL A 71 -7.25 -4.43 -7.11
N ILE A 72 -7.50 -3.12 -6.98
CA ILE A 72 -7.58 -2.42 -5.68
C ILE A 72 -8.64 -3.05 -4.76
N TYR A 73 -9.83 -3.37 -5.27
CA TYR A 73 -10.88 -4.02 -4.48
C TYR A 73 -10.50 -5.44 -4.04
N GLY A 74 -9.86 -6.21 -4.93
CA GLY A 74 -9.33 -7.54 -4.61
C GLY A 74 -8.24 -7.48 -3.53
N ILE A 75 -7.33 -6.53 -3.63
CA ILE A 75 -6.27 -6.31 -2.64
C ILE A 75 -6.85 -5.93 -1.28
N ALA A 76 -7.81 -5.00 -1.23
CA ALA A 76 -8.41 -4.55 0.03
C ALA A 76 -9.05 -5.71 0.80
N SER A 77 -9.82 -6.56 0.12
CA SER A 77 -10.46 -7.73 0.73
C SER A 77 -9.46 -8.80 1.15
N PHE A 78 -8.45 -9.08 0.32
CA PHE A 78 -7.38 -10.04 0.64
C PHE A 78 -6.61 -9.64 1.90
N PHE A 79 -6.14 -8.39 1.99
CA PHE A 79 -5.36 -7.92 3.14
C PHE A 79 -6.20 -7.83 4.41
N PHE A 80 -7.49 -7.51 4.31
CA PHE A 80 -8.39 -7.54 5.45
C PHE A 80 -8.50 -8.94 6.05
N LEU A 81 -8.80 -9.95 5.22
CA LEU A 81 -8.87 -11.34 5.66
C LEU A 81 -7.52 -11.86 6.16
N TYR A 82 -6.45 -11.57 5.43
CA TYR A 82 -5.11 -12.01 5.79
C TYR A 82 -4.63 -11.39 7.11
N GLY A 83 -4.88 -10.10 7.34
CA GLY A 83 -4.57 -9.43 8.60
C GLY A 83 -5.31 -10.02 9.80
N ILE A 84 -6.59 -10.39 9.65
CA ILE A 84 -7.34 -11.11 10.70
C ILE A 84 -6.69 -12.46 11.00
N ILE A 85 -6.31 -13.22 9.97
CA ILE A 85 -5.67 -14.53 10.14
C ILE A 85 -4.32 -14.39 10.85
N LEU A 86 -3.50 -13.40 10.47
CA LEU A 86 -2.22 -13.13 11.13
C LEU A 86 -2.38 -12.64 12.58
N LEU A 87 -3.40 -11.84 12.85
CA LEU A 87 -3.72 -11.42 14.21
C LEU A 87 -4.14 -12.62 15.06
N ALA A 88 -5.02 -13.49 14.53
CA ALA A 88 -5.42 -14.72 15.18
C ALA A 88 -4.20 -15.62 15.45
N GLU A 89 -3.29 -15.77 14.48
CA GLU A 89 -2.04 -16.51 14.65
C GLU A 89 -1.20 -15.94 15.81
N GLY A 90 -1.11 -14.61 15.92
CA GLY A 90 -0.46 -13.92 17.04
C GLY A 90 -1.06 -14.29 18.39
N PHE A 91 -2.39 -14.30 18.52
CA PHE A 91 -3.06 -14.70 19.76
C PHE A 91 -2.84 -16.18 20.06
N TYR A 92 -2.91 -17.04 19.04
CA TYR A 92 -2.68 -18.49 19.17
C TYR A 92 -1.20 -18.86 19.38
N THR A 93 -0.25 -17.94 19.19
CA THR A 93 1.19 -18.19 19.42
C THR A 93 1.70 -17.64 20.74
N THR A 94 1.07 -16.60 21.28
CA THR A 94 1.47 -16.00 22.56
C THR A 94 1.46 -17.04 23.69
N SER A 95 2.52 -17.03 24.49
CA SER A 95 2.81 -17.98 25.56
C SER A 95 1.70 -18.11 26.61
N ALA A 96 0.87 -17.09 26.82
CA ALA A 96 -0.23 -17.11 27.80
C ALA A 96 -1.39 -18.04 27.40
N VAL A 97 -1.62 -18.27 26.09
CA VAL A 97 -2.69 -19.17 25.60
C VAL A 97 -2.19 -20.61 25.45
N LYS A 98 -0.86 -20.80 25.31
CA LYS A 98 -0.23 -22.14 25.28
C LYS A 98 -0.44 -22.95 26.56
N GLU A 99 -0.62 -22.29 27.69
CA GLU A 99 -0.86 -22.96 28.99
C GLU A 99 -2.26 -23.60 29.08
N LEU A 100 -3.24 -23.14 28.29
CA LEU A 100 -4.62 -23.65 28.29
C LEU A 100 -4.92 -24.72 27.22
N HIS A 101 -4.08 -24.89 26.19
CA HIS A 101 -4.35 -25.75 25.02
C HIS A 101 -3.07 -26.47 24.52
N SER A 102 -2.35 -27.11 25.44
CA SER A 102 -1.00 -27.65 25.27
C SER A 102 -0.83 -28.76 24.21
N GLU A 103 -1.90 -29.37 23.68
CA GLU A 103 -1.76 -30.58 22.86
C GLU A 103 -1.79 -30.38 21.34
N PHE A 104 -2.36 -29.28 20.82
CA PHE A 104 -2.59 -29.18 19.37
C PHE A 104 -1.38 -28.67 18.56
N LYS A 105 -0.57 -27.76 19.14
CA LYS A 105 0.48 -27.03 18.39
C LYS A 105 1.90 -27.64 18.49
N THR A 106 2.09 -28.66 19.32
CA THR A 106 3.33 -29.46 19.41
C THR A 106 3.42 -30.51 18.30
N THR A 107 2.32 -30.78 17.59
CA THR A 107 2.30 -31.66 16.43
C THR A 107 3.01 -31.04 15.22
N ILE A 108 3.64 -31.89 14.39
CA ILE A 108 4.40 -31.50 13.19
C ILE A 108 3.56 -30.60 12.25
N CYS A 109 2.25 -30.84 12.18
CA CYS A 109 1.31 -30.07 11.35
C CYS A 109 1.22 -28.58 11.75
N GLY A 110 1.12 -28.28 13.04
CA GLY A 110 1.04 -26.89 13.53
C GLY A 110 2.31 -26.07 13.22
N ARG A 111 3.47 -26.73 13.18
CA ARG A 111 4.75 -26.12 12.81
C ARG A 111 4.85 -25.84 11.31
N CYS A 112 4.37 -26.75 10.47
CA CYS A 112 4.28 -26.54 9.03
C CYS A 112 3.36 -25.35 8.71
N ILE A 113 2.22 -25.25 9.39
CA ILE A 113 1.26 -24.14 9.20
C ILE A 113 1.89 -22.79 9.59
N SER A 114 2.54 -22.70 10.76
CA SER A 114 3.22 -21.46 11.18
C SER A 114 4.38 -21.09 10.23
N GLY A 115 5.13 -22.09 9.75
CA GLY A 115 6.17 -21.89 8.72
C GLY A 115 5.61 -21.38 7.39
N MET A 116 4.45 -21.88 6.96
CA MET A 116 3.76 -21.38 5.76
C MET A 116 3.34 -19.92 5.91
N PHE A 117 2.86 -19.50 7.07
CA PHE A 117 2.53 -18.08 7.31
C PHE A 117 3.75 -17.16 7.22
N VAL A 118 4.90 -17.58 7.76
CA VAL A 118 6.16 -16.83 7.62
C VAL A 118 6.55 -16.70 6.15
N PHE A 119 6.51 -17.80 5.40
CA PHE A 119 6.83 -17.78 3.97
C PHE A 119 5.88 -16.89 3.16
N LEU A 120 4.57 -17.01 3.38
CA LEU A 120 3.57 -16.19 2.71
C LEU A 120 3.74 -14.70 3.05
N THR A 121 3.97 -14.36 4.32
CA THR A 121 4.18 -12.96 4.75
C THR A 121 5.42 -12.37 4.09
N TYR A 122 6.49 -13.17 3.96
CA TYR A 122 7.72 -12.76 3.28
C TYR A 122 7.49 -12.48 1.79
N VAL A 123 6.87 -13.41 1.06
CA VAL A 123 6.56 -13.23 -0.37
C VAL A 123 5.66 -12.00 -0.58
N LEU A 124 4.66 -11.82 0.29
CA LEU A 124 3.77 -10.68 0.24
C LEU A 124 4.50 -9.36 0.54
N GLY A 125 5.42 -9.35 1.50
CA GLY A 125 6.28 -8.22 1.80
C GLY A 125 7.15 -7.80 0.62
N VAL A 126 7.78 -8.76 -0.06
CA VAL A 126 8.59 -8.50 -1.27
C VAL A 126 7.72 -7.98 -2.42
N ALA A 127 6.55 -8.58 -2.66
CA ALA A 127 5.61 -8.10 -3.67
C ALA A 127 5.15 -6.66 -3.38
N TRP A 128 4.88 -6.36 -2.11
CA TRP A 128 4.39 -5.05 -1.69
C TRP A 128 5.47 -3.95 -1.72
N LEU A 129 6.75 -4.30 -1.54
CA LEU A 129 7.87 -3.40 -1.83
C LEU A 129 7.87 -2.97 -3.30
N GLY A 130 7.54 -3.88 -4.22
CA GLY A 130 7.33 -3.56 -5.63
C GLY A 130 6.21 -2.56 -5.82
N VAL A 131 5.04 -2.80 -5.20
CA VAL A 131 3.88 -1.88 -5.25
C VAL A 131 4.25 -0.49 -4.72
N PHE A 132 4.97 -0.41 -3.60
CA PHE A 132 5.47 0.86 -3.07
C PHE A 132 6.37 1.58 -4.07
N GLY A 133 7.34 0.87 -4.69
CA GLY A 133 8.20 1.43 -5.72
C GLY A 133 7.43 1.94 -6.95
N PHE A 134 6.48 1.16 -7.46
CA PHE A 134 5.66 1.57 -8.61
C PHE A 134 4.71 2.73 -8.27
N SER A 135 4.22 2.81 -7.03
CA SER A 135 3.36 3.93 -6.59
C SER A 135 4.07 5.28 -6.56
N ALA A 136 5.41 5.30 -6.53
CA ALA A 136 6.20 6.52 -6.63
C ALA A 136 6.18 7.14 -8.04
N VAL A 137 5.91 6.34 -9.08
CA VAL A 137 5.85 6.82 -10.48
C VAL A 137 4.77 7.89 -10.65
N PRO A 138 3.47 7.66 -10.35
CA PRO A 138 2.46 8.71 -10.50
C PRO A 138 2.73 9.92 -9.59
N VAL A 139 3.29 9.72 -8.39
CA VAL A 139 3.71 10.85 -7.52
C VAL A 139 4.74 11.73 -8.22
N PHE A 140 5.77 11.11 -8.84
CA PHE A 140 6.79 11.84 -9.59
C PHE A 140 6.18 12.59 -10.79
N LEU A 141 5.25 11.98 -11.52
CA LEU A 141 4.58 12.63 -12.65
C LEU A 141 3.83 13.90 -12.23
N PHE A 142 2.95 13.77 -11.24
CA PHE A 142 2.18 14.91 -10.75
C PHE A 142 3.06 15.95 -10.06
N TYR A 143 4.16 15.55 -9.41
CA TYR A 143 5.15 16.49 -8.86
C TYR A 143 5.81 17.33 -9.96
N ASN A 144 6.22 16.73 -11.08
CA ASN A 144 6.79 17.47 -12.21
C ASN A 144 5.78 18.45 -12.81
N MET A 145 4.53 18.02 -12.99
CA MET A 145 3.44 18.89 -13.45
C MET A 145 3.20 20.05 -12.48
N TRP A 146 3.10 19.78 -11.17
CA TRP A 146 2.93 20.80 -10.14
C TRP A 146 4.10 21.78 -10.10
N SER A 147 5.35 21.29 -10.19
CA SER A 147 6.54 22.16 -10.21
C SER A 147 6.54 23.10 -11.41
N THR A 148 6.03 22.64 -12.56
CA THR A 148 5.85 23.45 -13.77
C THR A 148 4.74 24.48 -13.59
N CYS A 149 3.63 24.10 -12.93
CA CYS A 149 2.56 25.02 -12.56
C CYS A 149 3.05 26.17 -11.67
N VAL A 150 3.89 25.87 -10.67
CA VAL A 150 4.49 26.89 -9.80
C VAL A 150 5.43 27.81 -10.58
N ALA A 151 6.26 27.24 -11.46
CA ALA A 151 7.16 28.02 -12.33
C ALA A 151 6.39 28.99 -13.26
N MET A 152 5.19 28.62 -13.72
CA MET A 152 4.33 29.52 -14.50
C MET A 152 3.74 30.67 -13.68
N LYS A 153 3.39 30.44 -12.40
CA LYS A 153 2.81 31.49 -11.53
C LYS A 153 3.83 32.53 -11.06
N SER A 154 5.13 32.21 -11.08
CA SER A 154 6.21 33.16 -10.79
C SER A 154 7.33 33.06 -11.85
N PRO A 155 7.15 33.67 -13.03
CA PRO A 155 8.19 33.69 -14.05
C PRO A 155 9.40 34.43 -13.48
N THR A 156 10.56 33.78 -13.42
CA THR A 156 11.81 34.52 -13.27
C THR A 156 11.90 35.48 -14.44
N ALA A 157 12.24 36.74 -14.17
CA ALA A 157 12.01 37.93 -15.01
C ALA A 157 12.59 37.94 -16.45
N ASN A 158 13.09 36.81 -16.95
CA ASN A 158 13.67 36.62 -18.28
C ASN A 158 12.94 35.58 -19.17
N LEU A 159 11.81 34.98 -18.76
CA LEU A 159 10.98 34.19 -19.68
C LEU A 159 10.00 35.09 -20.41
N THR A 160 10.32 35.43 -21.65
CA THR A 160 9.49 36.28 -22.54
C THR A 160 8.27 35.57 -23.10
N ASP A 161 8.02 34.28 -22.80
CA ASP A 161 6.89 33.56 -23.39
C ASP A 161 6.37 32.43 -22.48
N VAL A 162 5.26 32.68 -21.77
CA VAL A 162 4.59 31.68 -20.91
C VAL A 162 3.97 30.56 -21.76
N ASP A 163 3.72 30.80 -23.06
CA ASP A 163 3.26 29.81 -24.03
C ASP A 163 4.33 28.77 -24.41
N SER A 164 5.60 29.01 -24.07
CA SER A 164 6.70 28.04 -24.31
C SER A 164 6.77 26.92 -23.25
N ILE A 165 6.11 27.10 -22.11
CA ILE A 165 6.09 26.10 -21.03
C ILE A 165 4.98 25.10 -21.31
N CYS A 166 5.38 23.87 -21.64
CA CYS A 166 4.49 22.77 -22.00
C CYS A 166 4.77 21.53 -21.16
N VAL A 167 3.71 20.85 -20.73
CA VAL A 167 3.78 19.48 -20.22
C VAL A 167 3.34 18.53 -21.33
N ASP A 168 4.21 17.60 -21.70
CA ASP A 168 3.92 16.54 -22.66
C ASP A 168 3.75 15.21 -21.93
N VAL A 169 2.51 14.73 -21.85
CA VAL A 169 2.16 13.48 -21.15
C VAL A 169 2.52 12.23 -21.95
N ARG A 170 2.86 12.37 -23.24
CA ARG A 170 3.30 11.25 -24.10
C ARG A 170 4.71 10.77 -23.73
N GLN A 171 5.54 11.66 -23.19
CA GLN A 171 6.89 11.32 -22.70
C GLN A 171 6.86 10.31 -21.56
N TYR A 172 5.75 10.27 -20.82
CA TYR A 172 5.54 9.35 -19.71
C TYR A 172 4.84 8.05 -20.12
N GLY A 173 4.57 7.85 -21.42
CA GLY A 173 3.95 6.64 -21.96
C GLY A 173 2.47 6.49 -21.61
N ILE A 174 1.81 7.54 -21.12
CA ILE A 174 0.40 7.53 -20.72
C ILE A 174 -0.52 7.51 -21.96
N ILE A 175 -0.13 8.22 -23.02
CA ILE A 175 -0.90 8.36 -24.25
C ILE A 175 -0.01 8.04 -25.47
N PRO A 176 -0.51 7.38 -26.53
CA PRO A 176 0.24 7.20 -27.77
C PRO A 176 0.67 8.54 -28.40
N TRP A 177 1.79 8.52 -29.12
CA TRP A 177 2.36 9.69 -29.81
C TRP A 177 1.41 10.30 -30.85
N THR A 178 0.41 9.53 -31.30
CA THR A 178 -0.62 9.92 -32.26
C THR A 178 -1.71 10.80 -31.66
N ALA A 179 -1.81 10.92 -30.33
CA ALA A 179 -2.87 11.69 -29.70
C ALA A 179 -2.66 13.19 -29.84
N THR A 180 -3.73 13.88 -30.24
CA THR A 180 -3.79 15.35 -30.37
C THR A 180 -4.82 15.91 -29.39
N PRO A 181 -4.47 16.90 -28.54
CA PRO A 181 -3.23 17.67 -28.52
C PRO A 181 -2.02 17.00 -27.85
N GLY A 182 -2.20 16.03 -26.94
CA GLY A 182 -1.10 15.24 -26.33
C GLY A 182 -0.13 16.02 -25.42
N LYS A 183 -0.10 17.34 -25.52
CA LYS A 183 0.64 18.29 -24.69
C LYS A 183 -0.26 19.44 -24.27
N ALA A 184 -0.07 19.97 -23.06
CA ALA A 184 -0.76 21.16 -22.56
C ALA A 184 0.27 22.27 -22.32
N CYS A 185 0.02 23.45 -22.90
CA CYS A 185 0.93 24.60 -22.84
C CYS A 185 0.19 25.86 -22.38
N GLY A 186 0.91 26.83 -21.81
CA GLY A 186 0.42 28.18 -21.55
C GLY A 186 -0.94 28.23 -20.83
N ALA A 187 -1.93 28.87 -21.44
CA ALA A 187 -3.27 29.04 -20.85
C ALA A 187 -4.00 27.70 -20.54
N ALA A 188 -3.82 26.68 -21.39
CA ALA A 188 -4.41 25.36 -21.16
C ALA A 188 -3.77 24.65 -19.95
N LEU A 189 -2.44 24.79 -19.80
CA LEU A 189 -1.73 24.30 -18.62
C LEU A 189 -2.14 25.09 -17.37
N GLY A 190 -2.34 26.40 -17.49
CA GLY A 190 -2.85 27.25 -16.41
C GLY A 190 -4.20 26.79 -15.87
N GLN A 191 -5.13 26.38 -16.74
CA GLN A 191 -6.43 25.82 -16.32
C GLN A 191 -6.31 24.51 -15.56
N ILE A 192 -5.38 23.62 -15.96
CA ILE A 192 -5.09 22.38 -15.23
C ILE A 192 -4.52 22.71 -13.84
N CYS A 193 -3.59 23.65 -13.78
CA CYS A 193 -2.93 24.07 -12.55
C CYS A 193 -3.87 24.74 -11.54
N ASP A 194 -4.97 25.34 -12.01
CA ASP A 194 -5.98 25.98 -11.16
C ASP A 194 -7.17 25.04 -10.86
N SER A 195 -7.18 23.85 -11.45
CA SER A 195 -8.22 22.86 -11.21
C SER A 195 -8.06 22.19 -9.83
N ASN A 196 -9.14 22.19 -9.06
CA ASN A 196 -9.21 21.45 -7.80
C ASN A 196 -8.99 19.95 -7.98
N GLU A 197 -9.38 19.38 -9.12
CA GLU A 197 -9.20 17.95 -9.42
C GLU A 197 -7.72 17.56 -9.49
N PHE A 198 -6.89 18.41 -10.10
CA PHE A 198 -5.45 18.18 -10.19
C PHE A 198 -4.77 18.28 -8.82
N TYR A 199 -5.11 19.32 -8.04
CA TYR A 199 -4.57 19.50 -6.69
C TYR A 199 -4.96 18.35 -5.76
N LEU A 200 -6.23 17.92 -5.80
CA LEU A 200 -6.73 16.81 -5.01
C LEU A 200 -6.02 15.50 -5.42
N SER A 201 -5.98 15.19 -6.72
CA SER A 201 -5.35 13.97 -7.25
C SER A 201 -3.87 13.86 -6.85
N TYR A 202 -3.12 14.97 -6.91
CA TYR A 202 -1.73 15.01 -6.47
C TYR A 202 -1.55 14.60 -5.00
N HIS A 203 -2.34 15.20 -4.10
CA HIS A 203 -2.28 14.86 -2.67
C HIS A 203 -2.72 13.42 -2.41
N LEU A 204 -3.74 12.93 -3.12
CA LEU A 204 -4.18 11.54 -2.97
C LEU A 204 -3.11 10.54 -3.43
N TYR A 205 -2.33 10.84 -4.48
CA TYR A 205 -1.21 9.98 -4.87
C TYR A 205 -0.11 9.93 -3.81
N ILE A 206 0.19 11.05 -3.14
CA ILE A 206 1.14 11.09 -2.03
C ILE A 206 0.64 10.23 -0.87
N VAL A 207 -0.63 10.40 -0.49
CA VAL A 207 -1.24 9.64 0.61
C VAL A 207 -1.32 8.14 0.27
N ALA A 208 -1.62 7.80 -0.99
CA ALA A 208 -1.62 6.41 -1.44
C ALA A 208 -0.22 5.80 -1.34
N CYS A 209 0.82 6.50 -1.79
CA CYS A 209 2.22 6.06 -1.68
C CYS A 209 2.64 5.88 -0.21
N ALA A 210 2.28 6.83 0.67
CA ALA A 210 2.50 6.71 2.10
C ALA A 210 1.75 5.50 2.71
N GLY A 211 0.52 5.24 2.26
CA GLY A 211 -0.25 4.05 2.63
C GLY A 211 0.43 2.75 2.22
N ALA A 212 0.95 2.67 0.99
CA ALA A 212 1.74 1.53 0.53
C ALA A 212 2.98 1.31 1.41
N GLY A 213 3.70 2.38 1.76
CA GLY A 213 4.84 2.34 2.67
C GLY A 213 4.47 1.87 4.08
N ALA A 214 3.36 2.35 4.64
CA ALA A 214 2.84 1.92 5.93
C ALA A 214 2.53 0.41 5.94
N THR A 215 1.94 -0.12 4.87
CA THR A 215 1.70 -1.56 4.71
C THR A 215 2.99 -2.37 4.60
N VAL A 216 4.04 -1.87 3.94
CA VAL A 216 5.37 -2.52 3.97
C VAL A 216 5.86 -2.64 5.41
N VAL A 217 5.82 -1.54 6.17
CA VAL A 217 6.26 -1.54 7.58
C VAL A 217 5.43 -2.52 8.40
N ALA A 218 4.11 -2.57 8.20
CA ALA A 218 3.25 -3.54 8.86
C ALA A 218 3.62 -4.99 8.54
N LEU A 219 3.89 -5.32 7.28
CA LEU A 219 4.32 -6.65 6.86
C LEU A 219 5.67 -7.04 7.44
N LEU A 220 6.60 -6.09 7.59
CA LEU A 220 7.87 -6.31 8.28
C LEU A 220 7.66 -6.61 9.77
N ILE A 221 6.75 -5.89 10.44
CA ILE A 221 6.40 -6.16 11.85
C ILE A 221 5.78 -7.55 11.98
N TYR A 222 4.86 -7.93 11.08
CA TYR A 222 4.30 -9.29 11.05
C TYR A 222 5.36 -10.36 10.82
N MET A 223 6.32 -10.13 9.90
CA MET A 223 7.42 -11.05 9.66
C MET A 223 8.28 -11.23 10.92
N MET A 224 8.62 -10.14 11.62
CA MET A 224 9.38 -10.22 12.88
C MET A 224 8.60 -10.97 13.97
N ALA A 225 7.30 -10.69 14.13
CA ALA A 225 6.48 -11.35 15.14
C ALA A 225 6.29 -12.85 14.86
N THR A 226 5.95 -13.21 13.62
CA THR A 226 5.72 -14.60 13.22
C THR A 226 7.02 -15.43 13.24
N THR A 227 8.15 -14.86 12.82
CA THR A 227 9.46 -15.54 12.90
C THR A 227 9.91 -15.76 14.34
N TYR A 228 9.71 -14.78 15.23
CA TYR A 228 9.96 -14.94 16.66
C TYR A 228 9.11 -16.07 17.24
N ASN A 229 7.82 -16.08 16.95
CA ASN A 229 6.90 -17.11 17.42
C ASN A 229 7.28 -18.51 16.90
N PHE A 230 7.66 -18.61 15.63
CA PHE A 230 8.16 -19.84 15.03
C PHE A 230 9.47 -20.32 15.68
N ALA A 231 10.41 -19.41 15.95
CA ALA A 231 11.67 -19.74 16.61
C ALA A 231 11.43 -20.26 18.05
N VAL A 232 10.60 -19.58 18.83
CA VAL A 232 10.23 -20.01 20.20
C VAL A 232 9.56 -21.38 20.19
N LEU A 233 8.68 -21.66 19.22
CA LEU A 233 8.08 -22.98 19.02
C LEU A 233 9.15 -24.06 18.75
N LYS A 234 10.15 -23.75 17.93
CA LYS A 234 11.25 -24.67 17.61
C LYS A 234 12.15 -24.94 18.82
N PHE A 235 12.45 -23.94 19.64
CA PHE A 235 13.27 -24.10 20.85
C PHE A 235 12.58 -24.95 21.92
N LYS A 236 11.32 -24.64 22.28
CA LYS A 236 10.58 -25.43 23.28
C LYS A 236 10.43 -26.90 22.90
N SER A 237 10.18 -27.18 21.62
CA SER A 237 10.12 -28.56 21.12
C SER A 237 11.44 -29.33 21.29
N ARG A 238 12.58 -28.66 21.28
CA ARG A 238 13.89 -29.29 21.49
C ARG A 238 14.11 -29.62 22.97
N GLU A 239 13.63 -28.78 23.87
CA GLU A 239 13.65 -29.04 25.31
C GLU A 239 12.75 -30.23 25.68
N ASP A 240 11.52 -30.30 25.17
CA ASP A 240 10.60 -31.44 25.39
C ASP A 240 11.16 -32.78 24.88
N CYS A 241 11.98 -32.74 23.83
CA CYS A 241 12.67 -33.93 23.30
C CYS A 241 13.86 -34.36 24.17
N CYS A 242 14.50 -33.42 24.87
CA CYS A 242 15.65 -33.69 25.74
C CYS A 242 15.24 -34.08 27.17
N THR A 243 14.04 -33.70 27.63
CA THR A 243 13.53 -34.03 28.97
C THR A 243 12.72 -35.33 29.03
N LYS A 244 12.43 -35.95 27.87
CA LYS A 244 11.70 -37.22 27.77
C LYS A 244 12.56 -38.49 27.84
N PHE A 245 13.83 -38.37 28.26
CA PHE A 245 14.73 -39.49 28.50
C PHE A 245 15.22 -39.51 29.94
#